data_AF-A0A952IN99-F1
#
_entry.id   AF-A0A952IN99-F1
#
_cell.length_a   1.000
_cell.length_b   1.000
_cell.length_c   1.000
_cell.angle_alpha   90.00
_cell.angle_beta   90.00
_cell.angle_gamma   90.00
#
_symmetry.space_group_name_H-M   'P 1'
#
loop_
_entity.id
_entity.type
_entity.pdbx_description
1 polymer ?
#
loop_
_entity_poly.entity_id
_entity_poly.type
_entity_poly.pdbx_seq_one_letter_code
_entity_poly.pdbx_strand_id
1 'polypeptide(L)'
;MHMNIFQGIQTRSVVLGLVYALSCFAPAIQADDTEIFYGQAGSLDDGNPNLLFILDTSGSMGSNDGTSQTRMDRLKDAMNAIIDQSSSFNVGMMGFSGFGKGGSVRYPVGYLEGIDDGNCPDTGCPDE
;
A
#
# COMPACT_ATOMS: atom_id res chain seq x y z
N MET A 1 10.47 50.94 -33.11
CA MET A 1 9.88 49.64 -32.74
C MET A 1 11.03 48.71 -32.35
N HIS A 2 11.62 48.90 -31.16
CA HIS A 2 12.82 48.16 -30.71
C HIS A 2 12.75 48.02 -29.18
N MET A 3 11.92 47.11 -28.71
CA MET A 3 11.96 46.56 -27.36
C MET A 3 11.02 45.35 -27.41
N ASN A 4 11.51 44.15 -27.09
CA ASN A 4 10.74 42.93 -26.70
C ASN A 4 11.61 41.66 -26.77
N ILE A 5 12.75 41.68 -27.47
CA ILE A 5 13.57 40.47 -27.67
C ILE A 5 14.36 40.09 -26.40
N PHE A 6 14.85 41.06 -25.63
CA PHE A 6 15.64 40.80 -24.41
C PHE A 6 14.82 40.35 -23.19
N GLN A 7 13.54 40.71 -23.10
CA GLN A 7 12.67 40.28 -21.98
C GLN A 7 12.27 38.80 -22.07
N GLY A 8 12.14 38.23 -23.27
CA GLY A 8 11.78 36.82 -23.46
C GLY A 8 12.91 35.82 -23.17
N ILE A 9 14.17 36.27 -23.21
CA ILE A 9 15.34 35.41 -22.92
C ILE A 9 15.51 35.24 -21.41
N GLN A 10 15.35 36.33 -20.65
CA GLN A 10 15.49 36.26 -19.19
C GLN A 10 14.38 35.44 -18.52
N THR A 11 13.14 35.52 -19.00
CA THR A 11 12.03 34.72 -18.46
C THR A 11 12.22 33.22 -18.73
N ARG A 12 12.77 32.84 -19.89
CA ARG A 12 13.08 31.44 -20.21
C ARG A 12 14.15 30.84 -19.31
N SER A 13 15.22 31.60 -19.04
CA SER A 13 16.30 31.15 -18.16
C SER A 13 15.84 30.98 -16.70
N VAL A 14 14.96 31.86 -16.21
CA VAL A 14 14.39 31.76 -14.87
C VAL A 14 13.46 30.55 -14.75
N VAL A 15 12.61 30.30 -15.75
CA VAL A 15 11.71 29.13 -15.76
C VAL A 15 12.50 27.83 -15.80
N LEU A 16 13.54 27.73 -16.63
CA LEU A 16 14.40 26.54 -16.69
C LEU A 16 15.15 26.30 -15.37
N GLY A 17 15.66 27.37 -14.73
CA GLY A 17 16.31 27.27 -13.42
C GLY A 17 15.36 26.80 -12.31
N LEU A 18 14.12 27.28 -12.31
CA LEU A 18 13.10 26.86 -11.36
C LEU A 18 12.73 25.38 -11.51
N VAL A 19 12.56 24.91 -12.75
CA VAL A 19 12.26 23.49 -13.06
C VAL A 19 13.41 22.58 -12.62
N TYR A 20 14.66 23.01 -12.85
CA TYR A 20 15.83 22.23 -12.43
C TYR A 20 15.93 22.17 -10.89
N ALA A 21 15.70 23.28 -10.19
CA ALA A 21 15.71 23.32 -8.73
C ALA A 21 14.62 22.41 -8.11
N LEU A 22 13.42 22.38 -8.68
CA LEU A 22 12.33 21.50 -8.23
C LEU A 22 12.64 20.00 -8.43
N SER A 23 13.39 19.66 -9.47
CA SER A 23 13.73 18.25 -9.77
C SER A 23 14.75 17.64 -8.81
N CYS A 24 15.63 18.44 -8.18
CA CYS A 24 16.63 17.96 -7.24
C CYS A 24 16.10 17.68 -5.82
N PHE A 25 14.86 18.08 -5.52
CA PHE A 25 14.24 17.89 -4.20
C PHE A 25 13.25 16.71 -4.15
N ALA A 26 13.21 15.83 -5.16
CA ALA A 26 12.38 14.63 -5.08
C ALA A 26 12.97 13.67 -4.02
N PRO A 27 12.31 13.45 -2.87
CA PRO A 27 12.78 12.45 -1.92
C PRO A 27 12.65 11.06 -2.56
N ALA A 28 13.68 10.23 -2.41
CA ALA A 28 13.56 8.80 -2.64
C ALA A 28 12.68 8.23 -1.51
N ILE A 29 11.36 8.18 -1.73
CA ILE A 29 10.42 7.61 -0.75
C ILE A 29 10.60 6.09 -0.78
N GLN A 30 11.54 5.59 0.02
CA GLN A 30 11.57 4.20 0.48
C GLN A 30 10.62 4.10 1.67
N ALA A 31 9.57 3.30 1.51
CA ALA A 31 8.66 2.94 2.60
C ALA A 31 9.05 1.51 3.04
N ASP A 32 9.35 1.34 4.31
CA ASP A 32 9.82 0.09 4.94
C ASP A 32 9.04 -0.17 6.23
N ASP A 33 7.71 0.00 6.16
CA ASP A 33 6.83 -0.08 7.32
C ASP A 33 6.16 -1.46 7.38
N THR A 34 6.83 -2.43 8.01
CA THR A 34 6.20 -3.68 8.45
C THR A 34 6.52 -3.92 9.93
N GLU A 35 5.52 -3.82 10.80
CA GLU A 35 5.66 -3.98 12.24
C GLU A 35 4.95 -5.27 12.69
N ILE A 36 5.60 -6.09 13.51
CA ILE A 36 5.04 -7.36 14.00
C ILE A 36 4.81 -7.27 15.51
N PHE A 37 3.54 -7.35 15.92
CA PHE A 37 3.14 -7.34 17.33
C PHE A 37 2.76 -8.74 17.80
N TYR A 38 3.42 -9.22 18.85
CA TYR A 38 3.06 -10.46 19.54
C TYR A 38 2.29 -10.13 20.83
N GLY A 39 1.04 -10.58 20.92
CA GLY A 39 0.36 -10.69 22.21
C GLY A 39 0.86 -11.96 22.90
N GLN A 40 1.31 -11.87 24.15
CA GLN A 40 1.78 -13.04 24.89
C GLN A 40 0.61 -13.99 25.17
N ALA A 41 0.39 -14.94 24.27
CA ALA A 41 -0.53 -16.06 24.46
C ALA A 41 0.22 -17.15 25.23
N GLY A 42 -0.24 -17.46 26.44
CA GLY A 42 0.29 -18.61 27.17
C GLY A 42 0.02 -19.90 26.40
N SER A 43 1.05 -20.73 26.23
CA SER A 43 1.03 -22.07 25.62
C SER A 43 0.53 -22.10 24.16
N LEU A 44 1.46 -22.26 23.23
CA LEU A 44 1.27 -22.24 21.77
C LEU A 44 0.55 -23.49 21.19
N ASP A 45 -0.11 -24.30 22.03
CA ASP A 45 -0.51 -25.65 21.63
C ASP A 45 -1.97 -25.81 21.15
N ASP A 46 -2.81 -24.75 21.15
CA ASP A 46 -4.21 -24.91 20.70
C ASP A 46 -4.93 -23.62 20.22
N GLY A 47 -4.19 -22.58 19.86
CA GLY A 47 -4.78 -21.26 19.56
C GLY A 47 -4.32 -20.70 18.22
N ASN A 48 -5.23 -20.59 17.26
CA ASN A 48 -5.02 -19.85 16.01
C ASN A 48 -4.63 -18.39 16.35
N PRO A 49 -3.40 -17.92 16.07
CA PRO A 49 -3.01 -16.55 16.36
C PRO A 49 -3.83 -15.57 15.52
N ASN A 50 -4.05 -14.36 16.07
CA ASN A 50 -4.73 -13.27 15.38
C ASN A 50 -3.71 -12.40 14.65
N LEU A 51 -3.81 -12.32 13.33
CA LEU A 51 -3.04 -11.43 12.48
C LEU A 51 -3.92 -10.28 12.02
N LEU A 52 -3.44 -9.04 12.17
CA LEU A 52 -4.12 -7.84 11.72
C LEU A 52 -3.23 -7.10 10.74
N PHE A 53 -3.58 -7.16 9.45
CA PHE A 53 -2.89 -6.40 8.42
C PHE A 53 -3.38 -4.96 8.43
N ILE A 54 -2.46 -4.01 8.51
CA ILE A 54 -2.73 -2.58 8.34
C ILE A 54 -2.00 -2.14 7.08
N LEU A 55 -2.76 -1.91 6.02
CA LEU A 55 -2.22 -1.66 4.69
C LEU A 55 -2.21 -0.16 4.41
N ASP A 56 -1.05 0.41 4.07
CA ASP A 56 -1.01 1.75 3.50
C ASP A 56 -1.56 1.72 2.06
N THR A 57 -2.50 2.61 1.79
CA THR A 57 -3.15 2.82 0.50
C THR A 57 -2.92 4.25 0.00
N SER A 58 -1.91 4.94 0.54
CA SER A 58 -1.50 6.26 0.08
C SER A 58 -1.07 6.25 -1.39
N GLY A 59 -1.06 7.43 -2.03
CA GLY A 59 -0.76 7.56 -3.47
C GLY A 59 0.62 7.06 -3.88
N SER A 60 1.58 6.97 -2.96
CA SER A 60 2.92 6.42 -3.24
C SER A 60 2.89 4.91 -3.50
N MET A 61 1.88 4.21 -2.98
CA MET A 61 1.72 2.76 -3.14
C MET A 61 1.31 2.37 -4.57
N GLY A 62 0.76 3.32 -5.34
CA GLY A 62 0.52 3.16 -6.77
C GLY A 62 1.78 3.36 -7.63
N SER A 63 2.92 3.68 -7.03
CA SER A 63 4.20 3.83 -7.74
C SER A 63 4.97 2.52 -7.76
N ASN A 64 5.79 2.33 -8.79
CA ASN A 64 6.70 1.19 -8.88
C ASN A 64 7.87 1.34 -7.90
N ASP A 65 8.39 0.21 -7.43
CA ASP A 65 9.55 0.12 -6.51
C ASP A 65 10.88 -0.11 -7.24
N GLY A 66 10.94 0.20 -8.54
CA GLY A 66 12.07 -0.17 -9.41
C GLY A 66 11.84 -1.45 -10.21
N THR A 67 10.68 -2.10 -10.01
CA THR A 67 10.20 -3.22 -10.84
C THR A 67 9.10 -2.78 -11.83
N SER A 68 8.53 -3.73 -12.57
CA SER A 68 7.36 -3.50 -13.45
C SER A 68 6.03 -3.48 -12.70
N GLN A 69 6.01 -3.86 -11.43
CA GLN A 69 4.81 -3.91 -10.59
C GLN A 69 4.76 -2.67 -9.69
N THR A 70 3.56 -2.27 -9.27
CA THR A 70 3.41 -1.23 -8.25
C THR A 70 3.76 -1.81 -6.88
N ARG A 71 4.11 -0.95 -5.91
CA ARG A 71 4.32 -1.37 -4.51
C ARG A 71 3.10 -2.09 -3.94
N MET A 72 1.90 -1.66 -4.33
CA MET A 72 0.64 -2.32 -3.93
C MET A 72 0.51 -3.72 -4.54
N ASP A 73 0.88 -3.92 -5.81
CA ASP A 73 0.82 -5.24 -6.44
C ASP A 73 1.80 -6.22 -5.78
N ARG A 74 3.01 -5.74 -5.48
CA ARG A 74 4.02 -6.52 -4.75
C ARG A 74 3.55 -6.91 -3.35
N LEU A 75 2.85 -6.00 -2.66
CA LEU A 75 2.27 -6.26 -1.35
C LEU A 75 1.16 -7.32 -1.42
N LYS A 76 0.30 -7.27 -2.43
CA LYS A 76 -0.74 -8.28 -2.67
C LYS A 76 -0.12 -9.66 -2.92
N ASP A 77 0.91 -9.73 -3.76
CA ASP A 77 1.62 -10.97 -4.07
C ASP A 77 2.25 -11.59 -2.81
N ALA A 78 2.91 -10.79 -1.99
CA ALA A 78 3.51 -11.25 -0.73
C ALA A 78 2.45 -11.69 0.28
N MET A 79 1.32 -10.98 0.38
CA MET A 79 0.23 -11.33 1.28
C MET A 79 -0.42 -12.67 0.89
N ASN A 80 -0.70 -12.87 -0.40
CA ASN A 80 -1.22 -14.14 -0.90
C ASN A 80 -0.25 -15.28 -0.61
N ALA A 81 1.06 -15.07 -0.81
CA ALA A 81 2.07 -16.07 -0.49
C ALA A 81 2.10 -16.45 1.00
N ILE A 82 1.83 -15.51 1.91
CA ILE A 82 1.74 -15.78 3.35
C ILE A 82 0.47 -16.57 3.67
N ILE A 83 -0.68 -16.15 3.13
CA ILE A 83 -1.97 -16.82 3.39
C ILE A 83 -1.97 -18.25 2.85
N ASP A 84 -1.38 -18.49 1.68
CA ASP A 84 -1.33 -19.81 1.04
C ASP A 84 -0.43 -20.82 1.77
N GLN A 85 0.56 -20.35 2.55
CA GLN A 85 1.59 -21.21 3.15
C GLN A 85 1.28 -21.66 4.58
N SER A 86 0.21 -21.18 5.20
CA SER A 86 -0.03 -21.40 6.63
C SER A 86 -1.50 -21.64 6.92
N SER A 87 -1.78 -22.86 7.36
CA SER A 87 -3.03 -23.23 8.02
C SER A 87 -3.02 -22.75 9.46
N SER A 88 -4.20 -22.44 10.01
CA SER A 88 -4.42 -22.16 11.45
C SER A 88 -4.11 -20.74 11.97
N PHE A 89 -4.58 -19.68 11.31
CA PHE A 89 -4.66 -18.33 11.92
C PHE A 89 -5.94 -17.55 11.59
N ASN A 90 -6.26 -16.56 12.42
CA ASN A 90 -7.32 -15.60 12.14
C ASN A 90 -6.73 -14.35 11.49
N VAL A 91 -7.35 -13.84 10.43
CA VAL A 91 -6.86 -12.64 9.73
C VAL A 91 -7.90 -11.54 9.75
N GLY A 92 -7.46 -10.33 10.07
CA GLY A 92 -8.17 -9.08 9.83
C GLY A 92 -7.37 -8.17 8.91
N MET A 93 -8.06 -7.29 8.18
CA MET A 93 -7.47 -6.34 7.25
C MET A 93 -8.04 -4.94 7.47
N MET A 94 -7.16 -3.96 7.61
CA MET A 94 -7.49 -2.55 7.67
C MET A 94 -6.75 -1.82 6.56
N GLY A 95 -7.46 -0.94 5.85
CA GLY A 95 -6.85 0.00 4.92
C GLY A 95 -6.63 1.32 5.63
N PHE A 96 -5.39 1.80 5.64
CA PHE A 96 -5.02 3.14 6.06
C PHE A 96 -4.68 3.97 4.82
N SER A 97 -5.19 5.19 4.73
CA SER A 97 -4.96 6.03 3.54
C SER A 97 -4.31 7.35 3.95
N GLY A 98 -3.29 7.79 3.22
CA GLY A 98 -2.59 9.03 3.51
C GLY A 98 -3.43 10.31 3.28
N PHE A 99 -2.96 11.41 3.88
CA PHE A 99 -3.47 12.80 3.83
C PHE A 99 -5.00 12.97 3.93
N GLY A 100 -5.50 13.10 5.17
CA GLY A 100 -6.87 13.52 5.46
C GLY A 100 -7.94 12.43 5.36
N LYS A 101 -7.53 11.18 5.08
CA LYS A 101 -8.40 10.01 5.16
C LYS A 101 -7.93 9.11 6.32
N GLY A 102 -8.87 8.56 7.07
CA GLY A 102 -8.57 7.68 8.20
C GLY A 102 -8.25 6.25 7.77
N GLY A 103 -8.00 5.39 8.76
CA GLY A 103 -8.01 3.95 8.58
C GLY A 103 -9.42 3.38 8.75
N SER A 104 -9.78 2.39 7.94
CA SER A 104 -11.04 1.64 8.09
C SER A 104 -10.77 0.14 8.12
N VAL A 105 -11.48 -0.56 8.99
CA VAL A 105 -11.50 -2.02 8.99
C VAL A 105 -12.25 -2.48 7.74
N ARG A 106 -11.54 -3.16 6.84
CA ARG A 106 -12.10 -3.75 5.62
C ARG A 106 -12.58 -5.16 5.88
N TYR A 107 -11.81 -5.90 6.67
CA TYR A 107 -12.14 -7.25 7.09
C TYR A 107 -11.86 -7.39 8.59
N PRO A 108 -12.85 -7.69 9.43
CA PRO A 108 -12.61 -7.94 10.85
C PRO A 108 -11.78 -9.21 11.04
N VAL A 109 -11.05 -9.33 12.15
CA VAL A 109 -10.27 -10.54 12.44
C VAL A 109 -11.22 -11.74 12.56
N GLY A 110 -11.07 -12.71 11.67
CA GLY A 110 -11.89 -13.92 11.61
C GLY A 110 -11.10 -15.15 11.19
N TYR A 111 -11.62 -16.33 11.51
CA TYR A 111 -10.99 -17.60 11.16
C TYR A 111 -11.07 -17.83 9.65
N LEU A 112 -9.92 -17.99 9.00
CA LEU A 112 -9.86 -18.10 7.54
C LEU A 112 -10.49 -19.40 7.03
N GLU A 113 -10.35 -20.49 7.77
CA GLU A 113 -10.86 -21.80 7.32
C GLU A 113 -12.36 -21.97 7.61
N GLY A 114 -13.03 -20.91 8.07
CA GLY A 114 -14.49 -20.81 8.13
C GLY A 114 -15.12 -20.05 6.97
N ILE A 115 -14.32 -19.55 6.01
CA ILE A 115 -14.79 -18.75 4.87
C ILE A 115 -14.89 -19.59 3.57
N ASP A 116 -14.63 -20.90 3.61
CA ASP A 116 -14.70 -21.74 2.39
C ASP A 116 -16.12 -22.23 2.06
N ASP A 117 -17.04 -22.35 3.02
CA ASP A 117 -18.26 -23.15 2.79
C ASP A 117 -19.60 -22.39 2.81
N GLY A 118 -19.65 -21.06 2.61
CA GLY A 118 -20.94 -20.38 2.79
C GLY A 118 -21.23 -18.99 2.21
N ASN A 119 -20.32 -18.32 1.50
CA ASN A 119 -20.62 -16.94 1.03
C ASN A 119 -20.44 -16.68 -0.47
N CYS A 120 -20.34 -17.73 -1.31
CA CYS A 120 -20.63 -17.63 -2.75
C CYS A 120 -21.45 -18.87 -3.16
N PRO A 121 -22.73 -19.00 -2.74
CA PRO A 121 -23.60 -20.05 -3.25
C PRO A 121 -23.99 -19.68 -4.68
N ASP A 122 -23.37 -20.38 -5.62
CA ASP A 122 -23.65 -20.42 -7.05
C ASP A 122 -23.42 -19.13 -7.87
N THR A 123 -22.41 -19.23 -8.74
CA THR A 123 -22.20 -18.45 -9.98
C THR A 123 -22.00 -16.94 -9.85
N GLY A 124 -20.72 -16.54 -9.87
CA GLY A 124 -20.34 -15.15 -10.15
C GLY A 124 -19.88 -14.41 -8.91
N CYS A 125 -18.66 -14.72 -8.47
CA CYS A 125 -17.88 -13.79 -7.67
C CYS A 125 -17.12 -12.90 -8.69
N PRO A 126 -17.56 -11.65 -8.97
CA PRO A 126 -16.83 -10.76 -9.85
C PRO A 126 -15.48 -10.42 -9.22
N ASP A 127 -14.44 -10.59 -10.02
CA ASP A 127 -13.12 -10.04 -9.79
C ASP A 127 -13.20 -8.50 -9.83
N GLU A 128 -13.28 -7.89 -8.64
CA GLU A 128 -13.11 -6.44 -8.48
C GLU A 128 -11.63 -6.08 -8.27
#